data_AF-A0A429IMF6-F1
#
_entry.id   AF-A0A429IMF6-F1
#
_cell.length_a   1.000
_cell.length_b   1.000
_cell.length_c   1.000
_cell.angle_alpha   90.00
_cell.angle_beta   90.00
_cell.angle_gamma   90.00
#
_symmetry.space_group_name_H-M   'P 1'
#
loop_
_entity.id
_entity.type
_entity.pdbx_description
1 polymer ?
#
loop_
_entity_poly.entity_id
_entity_poly.type
_entity_poly.pdbx_seq_one_letter_code
_entity_poly.pdbx_strand_id
1 'polypeptide(L)'
;MDQPHVHFTIDPQYGFVAAPTDRFPAHLAHWYLVREQFVPVLEAPGLYQLTHQHQDGLRRTRQAVHDLRRRWTVHADDVLNAAPHPAPSALTAHRSQAARAAATSSPQYVQSPGAPHLGTAPPESSLAGTAGCDT
;
A
#
# COMPACT_ATOMS: atom_id res chain seq x y z
N MET A 1 -24.14 22.27 15.07
CA MET A 1 -22.78 22.26 14.52
C MET A 1 -22.05 21.10 15.14
N ASP A 2 -21.81 20.02 14.38
CA ASP A 2 -21.04 18.89 14.89
C ASP A 2 -19.57 19.29 15.03
N GLN A 3 -19.15 19.53 16.27
CA GLN A 3 -17.75 19.81 16.56
C GLN A 3 -16.96 18.50 16.40
N PRO A 4 -15.87 18.49 15.60
CA PRO A 4 -15.03 17.32 15.40
C PRO A 4 -14.28 16.96 16.69
N HIS A 5 -13.84 15.72 16.80
CA HIS A 5 -12.98 15.22 17.89
C HIS A 5 -11.53 15.67 17.70
N VAL A 6 -11.07 15.76 16.44
CA VAL A 6 -9.72 16.20 16.09
C VAL A 6 -9.78 17.04 14.82
N HIS A 7 -8.98 18.09 14.79
CA HIS A 7 -8.75 18.94 13.63
C HIS A 7 -7.30 18.76 13.12
N PHE A 8 -7.13 18.47 11.84
CA PHE A 8 -5.81 18.38 11.19
C PHE A 8 -5.61 19.55 10.25
N THR A 9 -4.48 20.25 10.38
CA THR A 9 -4.15 21.41 9.57
C THR A 9 -2.64 21.47 9.29
N ILE A 10 -2.25 22.33 8.35
CA ILE A 10 -0.85 22.62 8.03
C ILE A 10 -0.52 24.00 8.62
N ASP A 11 0.18 23.99 9.74
CA ASP A 11 0.64 25.18 10.43
C ASP A 11 1.97 25.70 9.85
N PRO A 12 2.15 27.02 9.65
CA PRO A 12 3.39 27.57 9.11
C PRO A 12 4.63 27.36 9.99
N GLN A 13 4.45 27.23 11.30
CA GLN A 13 5.53 27.10 12.28
C GLN A 13 5.86 25.64 12.58
N TYR A 14 4.83 24.79 12.72
CA TYR A 14 4.98 23.40 13.16
C TYR A 14 4.74 22.36 12.05
N GLY A 15 4.34 22.78 10.86
CA GLY A 15 4.09 21.92 9.71
C GLY A 15 2.77 21.16 9.86
N PHE A 16 2.81 19.83 9.76
CA PHE A 16 1.59 19.02 9.89
C PHE A 16 1.19 18.88 11.35
N VAL A 17 0.01 19.38 11.71
CA VAL A 17 -0.44 19.43 13.09
C VAL A 17 -1.83 18.82 13.28
N ALA A 18 -2.06 18.31 14.49
CA ALA A 18 -3.33 17.79 14.96
C ALA A 18 -3.72 18.49 16.27
N ALA A 19 -4.94 18.99 16.32
CA ALA A 19 -5.54 19.65 17.47
C ALA A 19 -6.78 18.86 17.91
N PRO A 20 -6.68 18.03 18.97
CA PRO A 20 -7.83 17.42 19.63
C PRO A 20 -8.74 18.50 20.21
N THR A 21 -10.05 18.27 20.17
CA THR A 21 -11.02 19.12 20.85
C THR A 21 -11.38 18.54 22.22
N ASP A 22 -12.05 19.33 23.05
CA ASP A 22 -12.48 18.92 24.40
C ASP A 22 -13.44 17.69 24.40
N ARG A 23 -14.06 17.38 23.26
CA ARG A 23 -14.91 16.19 23.11
C ARG A 23 -14.10 14.91 23.01
N PHE A 24 -12.81 14.99 22.68
CA PHE A 24 -11.94 13.83 22.57
C PHE A 24 -11.12 13.66 23.84
N PRO A 25 -11.30 12.55 24.60
CA PRO A 25 -10.59 12.36 25.86
C PRO A 25 -9.07 12.48 25.67
N ALA A 26 -8.44 13.36 26.45
CA ALA A 26 -7.03 13.74 26.25
C ALA A 26 -6.07 12.54 26.23
N HIS A 27 -6.31 11.53 27.08
CA HIS A 27 -5.50 10.31 27.11
C HIS A 27 -5.64 9.47 25.82
N LEU A 28 -6.84 9.42 25.22
CA LEU A 28 -7.06 8.75 23.93
C LEU A 28 -6.43 9.55 22.80
N ALA A 29 -6.60 10.87 22.80
CA ALA A 29 -5.96 11.75 21.83
C ALA A 29 -4.45 11.55 21.83
N HIS A 30 -3.83 11.59 23.01
CA HIS A 30 -2.40 11.34 23.18
C HIS A 30 -2.01 9.96 22.65
N TRP A 31 -2.70 8.90 23.08
CA TRP A 31 -2.39 7.53 22.67
C TRP A 31 -2.49 7.32 21.15
N TYR A 32 -3.52 7.87 20.49
CA TYR A 32 -3.69 7.78 19.04
C TYR A 32 -2.62 8.57 18.31
N LEU A 33 -2.42 9.83 18.69
CA LEU A 33 -1.52 10.74 17.98
C LEU A 33 -0.07 10.27 18.09
N VAL A 34 0.38 9.83 19.26
CA VAL A 34 1.73 9.26 19.43
C VAL A 34 1.94 8.03 18.54
N ARG A 35 0.93 7.17 18.41
CA ARG A 35 0.99 6.00 17.51
C ARG A 35 1.07 6.40 16.04
N GLU A 36 0.39 7.48 15.65
CA GLU A 36 0.47 8.08 14.31
C GLU A 36 1.73 8.94 14.11
N GLN A 37 2.68 8.91 15.05
CA GLN A 37 3.94 9.67 15.03
C GLN A 37 3.77 11.18 15.17
N PHE A 38 2.68 11.60 15.79
CA PHE A 38 2.47 12.96 16.24
C PHE A 38 2.95 13.10 17.68
N VAL A 39 3.81 14.08 17.93
CA VAL A 39 4.35 14.40 19.25
C VAL A 39 3.74 15.70 19.78
N PRO A 40 3.49 15.82 21.09
CA PRO A 40 2.96 17.05 21.66
C PRO A 40 3.96 18.20 21.48
N VAL A 41 3.44 19.38 21.14
CA VAL A 41 4.25 20.60 21.03
C VAL A 41 4.38 21.22 22.42
N LEU A 42 5.61 21.37 22.90
CA LEU A 42 5.89 21.92 24.25
C LEU A 42 5.41 23.36 24.41
N GLU A 43 5.51 24.15 23.33
CA GLU A 43 5.14 25.57 23.31
C GLU A 43 3.62 25.80 23.15
N ALA A 44 2.90 24.79 22.65
CA ALA A 44 1.47 24.87 22.35
C ALA A 44 0.74 23.63 22.93
N PRO A 45 0.35 23.69 24.22
CA PRO A 45 -0.38 22.61 24.87
C PRO A 45 -1.67 22.27 24.11
N GLY A 46 -1.91 20.98 23.89
CA GLY A 46 -3.06 20.50 23.13
C GLY A 46 -2.81 20.43 21.62
N LEU A 47 -1.66 20.89 21.13
CA LEU A 47 -1.27 20.75 19.74
C LEU A 47 -0.23 19.63 19.59
N TYR A 48 -0.36 18.84 18.54
CA TYR A 48 0.56 17.77 18.22
C TYR A 48 1.12 17.97 16.83
N GLN A 49 2.43 17.82 16.65
CA GLN A 49 3.10 17.95 15.36
C GLN A 49 3.64 16.61 14.89
N LEU A 50 3.67 16.39 13.58
CA LEU A 50 4.25 15.19 13.00
C LEU A 50 5.78 15.19 13.13
N THR A 51 6.37 14.10 13.65
CA THR A 51 7.82 14.00 13.92
C THR A 51 8.67 14.01 12.63
N HIS A 52 8.26 13.28 11.59
CA HIS A 52 9.04 13.12 10.35
C HIS A 52 8.30 13.70 9.14
N GLN A 53 8.18 15.02 9.14
CA GLN A 53 7.38 15.77 8.17
C GLN A 53 8.01 15.88 6.77
N HIS A 54 9.33 15.88 6.66
CA HIS A 54 10.05 16.08 5.37
C HIS A 54 9.93 14.94 4.37
N GLN A 55 9.79 13.69 4.83
CA GLN A 55 9.80 12.53 3.92
C GLN A 55 8.41 12.21 3.39
N ASP A 56 7.41 12.19 4.28
CA ASP A 56 6.08 11.66 3.95
C ASP A 56 4.97 12.36 4.72
N GLY A 57 5.16 13.63 5.10
CA GLY A 57 4.26 14.33 6.01
C GLY A 57 2.81 14.36 5.53
N LEU A 58 2.61 14.64 4.24
CA LEU A 58 1.30 14.67 3.61
C LEU A 58 0.62 13.29 3.62
N ARG A 59 1.35 12.24 3.22
CA ARG A 59 0.82 10.87 3.16
C ARG A 59 0.47 10.36 4.55
N ARG A 60 1.37 10.54 5.52
CA ARG A 60 1.17 10.12 6.91
C ARG A 60 0.00 10.85 7.57
N THR A 61 -0.10 12.16 7.38
CA THR A 61 -1.21 12.94 7.94
C THR A 61 -2.55 12.53 7.33
N ARG A 62 -2.61 12.31 6.01
CA ARG A 62 -3.82 11.76 5.35
C ARG A 62 -4.19 10.37 5.88
N GLN A 63 -3.19 9.52 6.13
CA GLN A 63 -3.41 8.20 6.71
C GLN A 63 -3.97 8.30 8.13
N ALA A 64 -3.39 9.14 8.99
CA ALA A 64 -3.88 9.39 10.34
C ALA A 64 -5.32 9.93 10.34
N VAL A 65 -5.63 10.90 9.46
CA VAL A 65 -7.00 11.40 9.26
C VAL A 65 -7.95 10.26 8.90
N HIS A 66 -7.56 9.42 7.95
CA HIS A 66 -8.38 8.28 7.53
C HIS A 66 -8.61 7.26 8.65
N ASP A 67 -7.57 6.95 9.44
CA ASP A 67 -7.65 5.95 10.50
C ASP A 67 -8.46 6.43 11.71
N LEU A 68 -8.39 7.72 12.06
CA LEU A 68 -9.28 8.29 13.07
C LEU A 68 -10.73 8.39 12.58
N ARG A 69 -10.96 8.69 11.29
CA ARG A 69 -12.31 8.75 10.70
C ARG A 69 -13.07 7.43 10.73
N ARG A 70 -12.39 6.30 10.91
CA ARG A 70 -13.06 5.00 11.10
C ARG A 70 -13.93 4.95 12.34
N ARG A 71 -13.67 5.80 13.34
CA ARG A 71 -14.33 5.74 14.66
C ARG A 71 -14.75 7.09 15.23
N TRP A 72 -14.20 8.21 14.74
CA TRP A 72 -14.49 9.54 15.26
C TRP A 72 -14.75 10.55 14.13
N THR A 73 -15.47 11.62 14.47
CA THR A 73 -15.61 12.78 13.60
C THR A 73 -14.28 13.54 13.55
N VAL A 74 -13.65 13.60 12.39
CA VAL A 74 -12.37 14.29 12.18
C VAL A 74 -12.51 15.30 11.06
N HIS A 75 -12.12 16.53 11.34
CA HIS A 75 -11.99 17.57 10.31
C HIS A 75 -10.53 17.70 9.90
N ALA A 76 -10.30 17.91 8.62
CA ALA A 76 -8.99 18.11 8.05
C ALA A 76 -9.10 19.12 6.92
N ASP A 77 -8.10 19.98 6.75
CA ASP A 77 -8.02 20.89 5.62
C ASP A 77 -8.12 20.12 4.29
N ASP A 78 -8.62 20.76 3.23
CA ASP A 78 -8.88 20.09 1.94
C ASP A 78 -7.67 19.34 1.39
N VAL A 79 -6.47 19.91 1.59
CA VAL A 79 -5.19 19.29 1.18
C VAL A 79 -4.93 17.95 1.89
N LEU A 80 -5.43 17.78 3.11
CA LEU A 80 -5.32 16.59 3.95
C LEU A 80 -6.55 15.67 3.85
N ASN A 81 -7.62 16.14 3.21
CA ASN A 81 -8.88 15.42 3.07
C ASN A 81 -8.86 14.38 1.93
N ALA A 82 -7.92 14.48 1.01
CA ALA A 82 -7.79 13.54 -0.11
C ALA A 82 -7.59 12.10 0.38
N ALA A 83 -8.36 11.17 -0.19
CA ALA A 83 -8.28 9.76 0.15
C ALA A 83 -6.83 9.22 0.01
N PRO A 84 -6.34 8.43 0.97
CA PRO A 84 -5.06 7.75 0.82
C PRO A 84 -5.10 6.91 -0.45
N HIS A 85 -4.26 7.24 -1.44
CA HIS A 85 -4.10 6.37 -2.59
C HIS A 85 -3.23 5.18 -2.15
N PRO A 86 -3.72 3.94 -2.24
CA PRO A 86 -2.84 2.80 -2.09
C PRO A 86 -1.86 2.87 -3.26
N ALA A 87 -0.59 3.19 -2.97
CA ALA A 87 0.45 2.95 -3.95
C ALA A 87 0.36 1.47 -4.36
N PRO A 88 0.32 1.14 -5.66
CA PRO A 88 0.19 -0.24 -6.08
C PRO A 88 1.37 -1.00 -5.49
N SER A 89 1.09 -1.97 -4.61
CA SER A 89 2.13 -2.82 -4.06
C SER A 89 2.89 -3.50 -5.20
N ALA A 90 4.17 -3.82 -5.01
CA ALA A 90 4.96 -4.53 -6.03
C ALA A 90 4.27 -5.81 -6.52
N LEU A 91 3.52 -6.48 -5.63
CA LEU A 91 2.68 -7.63 -5.96
C LEU A 91 1.50 -7.28 -6.88
N THR A 92 0.82 -6.16 -6.62
CA THR A 92 -0.27 -5.66 -7.47
C THR A 92 0.25 -5.24 -8.84
N ALA A 93 1.43 -4.61 -8.90
CA ALA A 93 2.09 -4.24 -10.15
C ALA A 93 2.46 -5.48 -10.99
N HIS A 94 3.07 -6.51 -10.36
CA HIS A 94 3.43 -7.76 -11.03
C HIS A 94 2.19 -8.51 -11.57
N ARG A 95 1.11 -8.61 -10.78
CA ARG A 95 -0.15 -9.22 -11.24
C ARG A 95 -0.77 -8.46 -12.41
N SER A 96 -0.73 -7.13 -12.37
CA SER A 96 -1.26 -6.28 -13.46
C SER A 96 -0.44 -6.44 -14.74
N GLN A 97 0.89 -6.58 -14.63
CA GLN A 97 1.78 -6.84 -15.76
C GLN A 97 1.56 -8.25 -16.35
N ALA A 98 1.39 -9.27 -15.51
CA ALA A 98 1.09 -10.63 -15.95
C ALA A 98 -0.25 -10.72 -16.70
N ALA A 99 -1.29 -10.06 -16.19
CA ALA A 99 -2.59 -10.00 -16.86
C ALA A 99 -2.52 -9.29 -18.22
N ARG A 100 -1.74 -8.20 -18.33
CA ARG A 100 -1.51 -7.51 -19.60
C ARG A 100 -0.72 -8.37 -20.59
N ALA A 101 0.32 -9.06 -20.13
CA ALA A 101 1.12 -9.95 -20.97
C ALA A 101 0.30 -11.12 -21.54
N ALA A 102 -0.61 -11.69 -20.74
CA ALA A 102 -1.54 -12.71 -21.18
C ALA A 102 -2.57 -12.17 -22.19
N ALA A 103 -3.04 -10.93 -22.02
CA ALA A 103 -3.96 -10.29 -22.95
C ALA A 103 -3.31 -9.90 -24.30
N THR A 104 -1.99 -9.71 -24.35
CA THR A 104 -1.24 -9.35 -25.58
C THR A 104 -0.67 -10.55 -26.33
N SER A 105 -0.65 -11.75 -25.74
CA SER A 105 -0.08 -12.93 -26.38
C SER A 105 -1.10 -13.66 -27.25
N SER A 106 -1.27 -13.21 -28.50
CA SER A 106 -1.70 -14.04 -29.63
C SER A 106 -1.51 -13.32 -30.97
N PRO A 107 -0.37 -13.56 -31.64
CA PRO A 107 -0.33 -13.61 -33.09
C PRO A 107 0.45 -14.85 -33.56
N GLN A 108 -0.09 -16.06 -33.36
CA GLN A 108 0.52 -17.28 -33.91
C GLN A 108 -0.47 -18.20 -34.63
N TYR A 109 -1.52 -17.63 -35.24
CA TYR A 109 -2.26 -18.35 -36.29
C TYR A 109 -2.09 -17.66 -37.64
N VAL A 110 -0.83 -17.48 -38.06
CA VAL A 110 -0.53 -17.33 -39.49
C VAL A 110 -0.56 -18.74 -40.06
N GLN A 111 -1.70 -19.09 -40.66
CA GLN A 111 -1.85 -20.22 -41.56
C GLN A 111 -0.76 -20.13 -42.64
N SER A 112 0.01 -21.19 -42.81
CA SER A 112 0.74 -21.45 -44.05
C SER A 112 0.51 -22.92 -44.47
N PRO A 113 0.02 -23.19 -45.69
CA PRO A 113 -0.38 -24.52 -46.15
C PRO A 113 0.79 -25.29 -46.76
N GLY A 114 0.92 -26.59 -46.48
CA GLY A 114 1.92 -27.44 -47.15
C GLY A 114 2.07 -28.87 -46.63
N ALA A 115 1.23 -29.76 -47.18
CA ALA A 115 1.38 -31.21 -47.45
C ALA A 115 2.02 -32.22 -46.44
N PRO A 116 1.44 -33.43 -46.30
CA PRO A 116 1.90 -34.47 -45.38
C PRO A 116 3.01 -35.33 -45.99
N HIS A 117 3.99 -35.74 -45.18
CA HIS A 117 4.85 -36.88 -45.52
C HIS A 117 4.89 -37.87 -44.35
N LEU A 118 4.36 -39.07 -44.63
CA LEU A 118 4.53 -40.27 -43.84
C LEU A 118 6.02 -40.61 -43.70
N GLY A 119 6.45 -40.95 -42.49
CA GLY A 119 7.78 -41.51 -42.22
C GLY A 119 7.76 -42.30 -40.91
N THR A 120 8.12 -43.58 -41.02
CA THR A 120 7.82 -44.68 -40.11
C THR A 120 8.94 -44.94 -39.08
N ALA A 121 8.53 -45.49 -37.93
CA ALA A 121 9.24 -46.39 -36.98
C ALA A 121 10.03 -45.79 -35.78
N PRO A 122 9.89 -46.40 -34.58
CA PRO A 122 10.55 -46.00 -33.33
C PRO A 122 11.85 -46.78 -33.08
N PRO A 123 12.76 -46.30 -32.20
CA PRO A 123 13.76 -47.16 -31.59
C PRO A 123 13.36 -47.58 -30.16
N GLU A 124 13.53 -48.88 -29.96
CA GLU A 124 13.33 -49.74 -28.81
C GLU A 124 14.28 -49.42 -27.64
N SER A 125 13.83 -49.71 -26.41
CA SER A 125 14.62 -49.64 -25.17
C SER A 125 15.52 -50.86 -24.99
N SER A 126 16.76 -50.68 -24.54
CA SER A 126 17.62 -51.74 -23.99
C SER A 126 18.60 -51.10 -22.97
N LEU A 127 18.32 -51.18 -21.66
CA LEU A 127 18.93 -52.08 -20.63
C LEU A 127 20.45 -51.93 -20.51
N ALA A 128 21.14 -51.89 -19.36
CA ALA A 128 20.89 -51.89 -17.92
C ALA A 128 22.24 -51.44 -17.27
N GLY A 129 22.28 -50.60 -16.23
CA GLY A 129 22.37 -51.05 -14.84
C GLY A 129 23.73 -50.72 -14.20
N THR A 130 23.73 -49.98 -13.08
CA THR A 130 24.77 -50.11 -12.04
C THR A 130 24.18 -49.66 -10.70
N ALA A 131 23.79 -50.66 -9.90
CA ALA A 131 23.48 -50.51 -8.49
C ALA A 131 24.80 -50.72 -7.70
N GLY A 132 25.02 -49.93 -6.65
CA GLY A 132 26.11 -50.13 -5.71
C GLY A 132 25.74 -49.59 -4.34
N CYS A 133 25.37 -50.48 -3.42
CA CYS A 133 25.35 -50.28 -1.97
C CYS A 133 25.53 -51.65 -1.32
N ASP A 134 26.75 -52.02 -0.91
CA ASP A 134 27.02 -52.63 0.40
C ASP A 134 28.54 -52.70 0.68
N THR A 135 28.90 -52.24 1.88
CA THR A 135 30.11 -52.42 2.72
C THR A 135 31.52 -52.25 2.13
#